data_AF-A0A0D3DFA4-F1
#
_entry.id   AF-A0A0D3DFA4-F1
#
_cell.length_a   1.000
_cell.length_b   1.000
_cell.length_c   1.000
_cell.angle_alpha   90.00
_cell.angle_beta   90.00
_cell.angle_gamma   90.00
#
_symmetry.space_group_name_H-M   'P 1'
#
loop_
_entity.id
_entity.type
_entity.pdbx_description
1 polymer ?
#
loop_
_entity_poly.entity_id
_entity_poly.type
_entity_poly.pdbx_seq_one_letter_code
_entity_poly.pdbx_strand_id
1 'polypeptide(L)'
;MFRSALTMANKSIFNLPLIKAKTITSGLKYSLATGNWGQANAAGTRAGVSQVLNRLTYASTLSHLRRLNSPIGREGKLAKPRQLHNSQWGMICPAETPEGQACGLVKNLALMVYITVGSAAYPILEEWGTENFEEISPSVIPQATKIFVNGMWVGVHRDPDMLVKTLRRLRRRVDVNTEVGVVRDIRLKELRIYTDYGRCSRPLFIVDNQRLLIKKKDIYPLQQRESAEEDGWHHLVAKGFIEYIDTEEEETTMISMTINDLVQARLRPDEAYSKTYTHCEIHPSLILGVCASIIPFPDHNQSPRNTYQSGMGKQAMGIYVTNYQFRMEDSVIMNQSSIDRGFFRSLFFRSYRDEEKKMGTLVKEDFGRPDRASTMGMRHGSYEKLDDDGLAPPVSMKERLFDQSEAYRVHVCETCGLIAIANLKKNSFECRGCKNKTDIVQVHIPYACKLLFQELMSMAITPRILTKGLKSAKGRK
;
A
#
# COMPACT_ATOMS: atom_id res chain seq x y z
N MET A 1 -37.75 40.46 -32.66
CA MET A 1 -38.57 40.00 -31.51
C MET A 1 -38.38 38.53 -31.11
N PHE A 2 -37.58 37.70 -31.81
CA PHE A 2 -37.31 36.31 -31.39
C PHE A 2 -36.00 36.08 -30.61
N ARG A 3 -35.11 37.08 -30.50
CA ARG A 3 -33.85 36.99 -29.74
C ARG A 3 -33.96 37.40 -28.26
N SER A 4 -35.05 38.06 -27.87
CA SER A 4 -35.29 38.52 -26.49
C SER A 4 -36.09 37.53 -25.63
N ALA A 5 -36.76 36.55 -26.25
CA ALA A 5 -37.52 35.52 -25.52
C ALA A 5 -36.63 34.38 -24.97
N LEU A 6 -35.51 34.09 -25.63
CA LEU A 6 -34.57 33.03 -25.21
C LEU A 6 -33.69 33.43 -24.01
N THR A 7 -33.49 34.73 -23.78
CA THR A 7 -32.73 35.24 -22.63
C THR A 7 -33.56 35.32 -21.34
N MET A 8 -34.89 35.33 -21.42
CA MET A 8 -35.76 35.27 -20.24
C MET A 8 -36.20 33.84 -19.86
N ALA A 9 -36.31 32.92 -20.83
CA ALA A 9 -36.65 31.52 -20.54
C ALA A 9 -35.50 30.71 -19.92
N ASN A 10 -34.24 31.14 -20.11
CA ASN A 10 -33.07 30.44 -19.55
C ASN A 10 -32.78 30.76 -18.07
N LYS A 11 -33.45 31.75 -17.46
CA LYS A 11 -33.24 32.09 -16.04
C LYS A 11 -34.22 31.41 -15.08
N SER A 12 -35.34 30.87 -15.55
CA SER A 12 -36.37 30.26 -14.70
C SER A 12 -36.34 28.72 -14.64
N ILE A 13 -35.59 28.05 -15.52
CA ILE A 13 -35.50 26.57 -15.56
C ILE A 13 -34.21 26.04 -14.89
N PHE A 14 -33.18 26.88 -14.70
CA PHE A 14 -31.91 26.48 -14.06
C PHE A 14 -31.82 26.75 -12.55
N ASN A 15 -32.92 27.17 -11.90
CA ASN A 15 -32.99 27.32 -10.44
C ASN A 15 -33.63 26.10 -9.75
N LEU A 16 -33.24 24.91 -10.20
CA LEU A 16 -33.41 23.71 -9.39
C LEU A 16 -32.20 23.61 -8.44
N PRO A 17 -32.37 23.67 -7.10
CA PRO A 17 -31.32 23.27 -6.17
C PRO A 17 -31.19 21.72 -6.15
N LEU A 18 -31.36 21.04 -7.30
CA LEU A 18 -31.42 19.58 -7.34
C LEU A 18 -30.03 18.94 -7.39
N ILE A 19 -29.03 19.56 -8.02
CA ILE A 19 -27.70 18.96 -8.18
C ILE A 19 -26.73 19.62 -7.19
N LYS A 20 -26.52 18.94 -6.06
CA LYS A 20 -25.56 19.37 -5.04
C LYS A 20 -24.13 19.06 -5.50
N ALA A 21 -23.43 20.05 -6.07
CA ALA A 21 -22.00 19.93 -6.40
C ALA A 21 -21.14 19.50 -5.19
N LYS A 22 -21.54 19.93 -3.98
CA LYS A 22 -20.92 19.51 -2.72
C LYS A 22 -20.84 18.00 -2.56
N THR A 23 -21.83 17.23 -3.04
CA THR A 23 -21.86 15.77 -2.86
C THR A 23 -20.63 15.10 -3.45
N ILE A 24 -20.23 15.49 -4.67
CA ILE A 24 -19.04 14.95 -5.34
C ILE A 24 -17.78 15.48 -4.67
N THR A 25 -17.68 16.80 -4.46
CA THR A 25 -16.48 17.42 -3.90
C THR A 25 -16.17 16.91 -2.49
N SER A 26 -17.15 16.89 -1.58
CA SER A 26 -16.96 16.38 -0.22
C SER A 26 -16.79 14.87 -0.20
N GLY A 27 -17.49 14.15 -1.08
CA GLY A 27 -17.37 12.69 -1.20
C GLY A 27 -15.96 12.26 -1.63
N LEU A 28 -15.40 12.89 -2.67
CA LEU A 28 -14.03 12.60 -3.13
C LEU A 28 -12.99 13.04 -2.11
N LYS A 29 -13.11 14.24 -1.52
CA LYS A 29 -12.20 14.71 -0.48
C LYS A 29 -12.18 13.75 0.71
N TYR A 30 -13.35 13.30 1.17
CA TYR A 30 -13.46 12.35 2.26
C TYR A 30 -12.84 10.99 1.90
N SER A 31 -13.20 10.43 0.74
CA SER A 31 -12.77 9.09 0.33
C SER A 31 -11.25 9.02 0.12
N LEU A 32 -10.66 10.05 -0.49
CA LEU A 32 -9.21 10.14 -0.70
C LEU A 32 -8.44 10.42 0.59
N ALA A 33 -8.98 11.25 1.49
CA ALA A 33 -8.30 11.58 2.75
C ALA A 33 -8.34 10.43 3.76
N THR A 34 -9.47 9.73 3.85
CA THR A 34 -9.65 8.62 4.81
C THR A 34 -9.21 7.28 4.25
N GLY A 35 -9.14 7.13 2.92
CA GLY A 35 -8.90 5.85 2.26
C GLY A 35 -10.06 4.87 2.33
N ASN A 36 -11.23 5.35 2.77
CA ASN A 36 -12.48 4.60 2.83
C ASN A 36 -13.30 4.87 1.58
N TRP A 37 -13.39 3.87 0.72
CA TRP A 37 -14.17 3.93 -0.50
C TRP A 37 -15.55 3.31 -0.25
N GLY A 38 -16.53 4.18 -0.06
CA GLY A 38 -17.90 3.81 0.27
C GLY A 38 -18.69 4.99 0.84
N GLN A 39 -19.99 4.80 1.05
CA GLN A 39 -20.80 5.78 1.75
C GLN A 39 -20.45 5.76 3.24
N ALA A 40 -20.24 6.93 3.84
CA ALA A 40 -19.94 7.05 5.26
C ALA A 40 -21.00 6.32 6.10
N ASN A 41 -20.54 5.49 7.05
CA ASN A 41 -21.35 4.66 7.96
C ASN A 41 -22.15 3.52 7.28
N ALA A 42 -21.89 3.19 6.02
CA ALA A 42 -22.47 2.03 5.36
C ALA A 42 -21.56 0.78 5.48
N ALA A 43 -22.18 -0.37 5.71
CA ALA A 43 -21.51 -1.66 5.66
C ALA A 43 -21.00 -1.93 4.22
N GLY A 44 -19.77 -2.43 4.10
CA GLY A 44 -19.13 -2.70 2.80
C GLY A 44 -18.12 -1.65 2.32
N THR A 45 -17.80 -0.65 3.15
CA THR A 45 -16.75 0.34 2.86
C THR A 45 -15.37 -0.33 2.80
N ARG A 46 -14.66 -0.18 1.68
CA ARG A 46 -13.30 -0.72 1.52
C ARG A 46 -12.28 0.27 2.06
N ALA A 47 -11.60 -0.11 3.15
CA ALA A 47 -10.56 0.69 3.76
C ALA A 47 -9.18 0.41 3.12
N GLY A 48 -8.33 1.44 3.08
CA GLY A 48 -6.90 1.30 2.77
C GLY A 48 -6.53 1.38 1.30
N VAL A 49 -7.44 1.85 0.44
CA VAL A 49 -7.16 2.15 -0.98
C VAL A 49 -6.28 3.40 -1.10
N SER A 50 -6.61 4.47 -0.37
CA SER A 50 -5.74 5.64 -0.22
C SER A 50 -4.92 5.48 1.05
N GLN A 51 -3.63 5.82 0.97
CA GLN A 51 -2.69 5.79 2.08
C GLN A 51 -1.83 7.05 2.02
N VAL A 52 -1.42 7.54 3.20
CA VAL A 52 -0.46 8.65 3.27
C VAL A 52 0.87 8.16 2.72
N LEU A 53 1.40 8.88 1.74
CA LEU A 53 2.67 8.56 1.09
C LEU A 53 3.81 8.52 2.11
N ASN A 54 4.53 7.41 2.16
CA ASN A 54 5.68 7.25 3.05
C ASN A 54 6.91 7.96 2.47
N ARG A 55 7.35 9.04 3.15
CA ARG A 55 8.47 9.90 2.73
C ARG A 55 9.73 9.75 3.60
N LEU A 56 9.95 8.59 4.22
CA LEU A 56 11.16 8.35 5.02
C LEU A 56 12.44 8.39 4.16
N THR A 57 12.43 7.71 3.01
CA THR A 57 13.52 7.73 2.03
C THR A 57 12.98 7.88 0.61
N TYR A 58 13.86 8.27 -0.31
CA TYR A 58 13.54 8.28 -1.74
C TYR A 58 13.11 6.89 -2.23
N ALA A 59 13.89 5.85 -1.87
CA ALA A 59 13.57 4.46 -2.21
C ALA A 59 12.24 3.99 -1.60
N SER A 60 11.95 4.37 -0.35
CA SER A 60 10.66 4.08 0.31
C SER A 60 9.50 4.74 -0.42
N THR A 61 9.68 5.98 -0.88
CA THR A 61 8.64 6.71 -1.63
C THR A 61 8.33 5.99 -2.94
N LEU A 62 9.36 5.63 -3.72
CA LEU A 62 9.20 4.88 -4.97
C LEU A 62 8.58 3.49 -4.75
N SER A 63 9.04 2.78 -3.72
CA SER A 63 8.47 1.50 -3.32
C SER A 63 6.99 1.62 -2.95
N HIS A 64 6.60 2.68 -2.23
CA HIS A 64 5.21 2.88 -1.84
C HIS A 64 4.29 3.13 -3.04
N LEU A 65 4.77 3.83 -4.07
CA LEU A 65 4.05 4.04 -5.33
C LEU A 65 3.84 2.74 -6.14
N ARG A 66 4.75 1.77 -6.00
CA ARG A 66 4.71 0.48 -6.71
C ARG A 66 4.06 -0.65 -5.89
N ARG A 67 3.42 -0.31 -4.78
CA ARG A 67 2.80 -1.26 -3.86
C ARG A 67 1.45 -1.74 -4.39
N LEU A 68 1.25 -3.05 -4.38
CA LEU A 68 -0.02 -3.74 -4.62
C LEU A 68 -0.55 -4.32 -3.31
N ASN A 69 -1.85 -4.18 -3.07
CA ASN A 69 -2.51 -4.73 -1.88
C ASN A 69 -3.61 -5.71 -2.29
N SER A 70 -3.51 -6.95 -1.81
CA SER A 70 -4.55 -7.95 -2.02
C SER A 70 -5.77 -7.63 -1.13
N PRO A 71 -7.02 -7.75 -1.64
CA PRO A 71 -8.23 -7.38 -0.89
C PRO A 71 -8.61 -8.37 0.23
N ILE A 72 -7.69 -9.26 0.62
CA ILE A 72 -7.93 -10.31 1.61
C ILE A 72 -7.70 -9.73 3.01
N GLY A 73 -8.63 -10.04 3.94
CA GLY A 73 -8.51 -9.66 5.34
C GLY A 73 -7.21 -10.19 5.96
N ARG A 74 -6.48 -9.31 6.66
CA ARG A 74 -5.18 -9.64 7.27
C ARG A 74 -5.26 -10.71 8.37
N GLU A 75 -6.45 -10.94 8.90
CA GLU A 75 -6.74 -11.95 9.93
C GLU A 75 -6.76 -13.38 9.38
N GLY A 76 -6.97 -13.54 8.06
CA GLY A 76 -6.98 -14.84 7.40
C GLY A 76 -5.57 -15.45 7.31
N LYS A 77 -5.37 -16.62 7.93
CA LYS A 77 -4.16 -17.44 7.80
C LYS A 77 -4.15 -18.31 6.53
N LEU A 78 -4.72 -17.82 5.43
CA LEU A 78 -4.70 -18.55 4.16
C LEU A 78 -3.27 -18.53 3.58
N ALA A 79 -2.64 -19.70 3.47
CA ALA A 79 -1.26 -19.81 3.00
C ALA A 79 -1.12 -19.59 1.48
N LYS A 80 -2.04 -20.15 0.68
CA LYS A 80 -1.97 -20.13 -0.80
C LYS A 80 -1.77 -18.73 -1.41
N PRO A 81 -2.57 -17.69 -1.09
CA PRO A 81 -2.39 -16.37 -1.71
C PRO A 81 -1.12 -15.65 -1.25
N ARG A 82 -0.52 -16.08 -0.14
CA ARG A 82 0.70 -15.49 0.44
C ARG A 82 1.98 -16.11 -0.13
N GLN A 83 1.90 -17.33 -0.66
CA GLN A 83 3.03 -18.00 -1.28
C GLN A 83 3.42 -17.32 -2.60
N LEU A 84 4.72 -17.29 -2.87
CA LEU A 84 5.24 -16.87 -4.15
C LEU A 84 4.81 -17.89 -5.22
N HIS A 85 4.22 -17.41 -6.30
CA HIS A 85 3.77 -18.25 -7.42
C HIS A 85 4.69 -18.01 -8.62
N ASN A 86 4.90 -19.03 -9.45
CA ASN A 86 5.76 -18.93 -10.64
C ASN A 86 5.30 -17.85 -11.63
N SER A 87 3.98 -17.65 -11.80
CA SER A 87 3.43 -16.58 -12.65
C SER A 87 3.75 -15.15 -12.17
N GLN A 88 4.34 -14.99 -10.98
CA GLN A 88 4.77 -13.68 -10.47
C GLN A 88 6.16 -13.30 -10.99
N TRP A 89 6.88 -14.21 -11.65
CA TRP A 89 8.21 -13.98 -12.20
C TRP A 89 8.20 -12.81 -13.19
N GLY A 90 9.13 -11.86 -13.01
CA GLY A 90 9.22 -10.68 -13.87
C GLY A 90 8.12 -9.62 -13.66
N MET A 91 7.03 -9.94 -12.95
CA MET A 91 5.90 -9.04 -12.67
C MET A 91 5.93 -8.46 -11.26
N ILE A 92 6.32 -9.27 -10.28
CA ILE A 92 6.32 -8.90 -8.88
C ILE A 92 7.69 -9.24 -8.30
N CYS A 93 8.19 -8.35 -7.45
CA CYS A 93 9.44 -8.63 -6.75
C CYS A 93 9.26 -9.81 -5.77
N PRO A 94 10.12 -10.84 -5.85
CA PRO A 94 10.02 -12.00 -4.96
C PRO A 94 10.44 -11.70 -3.51
N ALA A 95 11.28 -10.69 -3.29
CA ALA A 95 11.83 -10.37 -1.96
C ALA A 95 11.11 -9.22 -1.26
N GLU A 96 10.41 -8.34 -2.00
CA GLU A 96 9.88 -7.10 -1.44
C GLU A 96 8.44 -7.28 -0.91
N THR A 97 8.31 -7.89 0.27
CA THR A 97 7.03 -8.05 0.99
C THR A 97 7.22 -7.73 2.48
N PRO A 98 6.24 -7.12 3.18
CA PRO A 98 6.37 -6.84 4.60
C PRO A 98 6.31 -8.12 5.44
N GLU A 99 6.96 -8.08 6.61
CA GLU A 99 6.91 -9.16 7.58
C GLU A 99 5.56 -9.26 8.32
N GLY A 100 5.27 -10.43 8.87
CA GLY A 100 4.09 -10.66 9.71
C GLY A 100 2.78 -10.84 8.93
N GLN A 101 1.69 -10.24 9.43
CA GLN A 101 0.32 -10.52 8.95
C GLN A 101 0.05 -10.06 7.51
N ALA A 102 0.87 -9.16 6.96
CA ALA A 102 0.74 -8.67 5.59
C ALA A 102 1.65 -9.41 4.59
N CYS A 103 2.45 -10.38 5.06
CA CYS A 103 3.37 -11.15 4.23
C CYS A 103 2.63 -11.84 3.07
N GLY A 104 3.12 -11.60 1.86
CA GLY A 104 2.56 -12.11 0.61
C GLY A 104 1.24 -11.48 0.17
N LEU A 105 0.58 -10.67 1.01
CA LEU A 105 -0.62 -9.91 0.62
C LEU A 105 -0.27 -8.55 0.03
N VAL A 106 0.74 -7.92 0.61
CA VAL A 106 1.33 -6.68 0.10
C VAL A 106 2.54 -7.05 -0.74
N LYS A 107 2.48 -6.69 -2.02
CA LYS A 107 3.48 -7.02 -3.04
C LYS A 107 3.98 -5.72 -3.67
N ASN A 108 5.15 -5.76 -4.31
CA ASN A 108 5.68 -4.60 -5.04
C ASN A 108 6.00 -5.02 -6.48
N LEU A 109 5.65 -4.16 -7.43
CA LEU A 109 5.93 -4.38 -8.85
C LEU A 109 7.45 -4.46 -9.10
N ALA A 110 7.85 -5.34 -10.01
CA ALA A 110 9.23 -5.39 -10.50
C ALA A 110 9.56 -4.14 -11.34
N LEU A 111 10.85 -3.85 -11.58
CA LEU A 111 11.31 -2.58 -12.15
C LEU A 111 10.69 -2.23 -13.51
N MET A 112 10.66 -3.20 -14.44
CA MET A 112 10.23 -3.00 -15.84
C MET A 112 8.74 -3.24 -16.09
N VAL A 113 7.97 -3.51 -15.04
CA VAL A 113 6.56 -3.87 -15.20
C VAL A 113 5.75 -2.68 -15.64
N TYR A 114 4.91 -2.93 -16.63
CA TYR A 114 3.93 -2.01 -17.16
C TYR A 114 2.53 -2.51 -16.80
N ILE A 115 1.66 -1.60 -16.35
CA ILE A 115 0.25 -1.90 -16.12
C ILE A 115 -0.53 -1.35 -17.31
N THR A 116 -1.26 -2.22 -17.99
CA THR A 116 -2.08 -1.86 -19.16
C THR A 116 -3.17 -0.86 -18.78
N VAL A 117 -3.32 0.17 -19.62
CA VAL A 117 -4.37 1.20 -19.48
C VAL A 117 -5.65 0.77 -20.18
N GLY A 118 -5.55 -0.16 -21.12
CA GLY A 118 -6.65 -0.73 -21.88
C GLY A 118 -6.86 -0.03 -23.22
N SER A 119 -7.38 -0.78 -24.18
CA SER A 119 -7.67 -0.29 -25.54
C SER A 119 -9.03 -0.75 -26.02
N ALA A 120 -9.61 0.01 -26.96
CA ALA A 120 -10.86 -0.38 -27.58
C ALA A 120 -10.69 -1.69 -28.37
N ALA A 121 -11.54 -2.67 -28.08
CA ALA A 121 -11.51 -4.00 -28.72
C ALA A 121 -12.08 -4.00 -30.15
N TYR A 122 -12.98 -3.07 -30.45
CA TYR A 122 -13.81 -3.06 -31.67
C TYR A 122 -13.03 -3.07 -33.01
N PRO A 123 -11.90 -2.35 -33.17
CA PRO A 123 -11.16 -2.32 -34.44
C PRO A 123 -10.57 -3.67 -34.86
N ILE A 124 -10.38 -4.60 -33.91
CA ILE A 124 -9.68 -5.87 -34.15
C ILE A 124 -10.63 -6.93 -34.74
N LEU A 125 -11.94 -6.75 -34.58
CA LEU A 125 -12.95 -7.80 -34.83
C LEU A 125 -13.55 -7.77 -36.24
N GLU A 126 -13.79 -6.60 -36.83
CA GLU A 126 -14.53 -6.49 -38.10
C GLU A 126 -13.67 -6.83 -39.33
N GLU A 127 -12.36 -6.67 -39.27
CA GLU A 127 -11.55 -6.70 -40.48
C GLU A 127 -11.02 -8.10 -40.85
N TRP A 128 -10.93 -9.07 -39.93
CA TRP A 128 -9.99 -10.20 -40.08
C TRP A 128 -10.64 -11.57 -40.35
N GLY A 129 -11.83 -11.57 -40.96
CA GLY A 129 -12.44 -12.77 -41.54
C GLY A 129 -12.80 -13.85 -40.52
N THR A 130 -13.14 -13.44 -39.29
CA THR A 130 -13.76 -14.34 -38.32
C THR A 130 -15.13 -14.75 -38.81
N GLU A 131 -15.42 -16.05 -38.90
CA GLU A 131 -16.77 -16.53 -39.22
C GLU A 131 -17.68 -16.17 -38.03
N ASN A 132 -18.77 -15.46 -38.30
CA ASN A 132 -19.76 -15.10 -37.29
C ASN A 132 -20.63 -16.31 -36.93
N PHE A 133 -21.20 -16.33 -35.72
CA PHE A 133 -22.09 -17.42 -35.27
C PHE A 133 -23.28 -17.68 -36.20
N GLU A 134 -23.75 -16.65 -36.90
CA GLU A 134 -24.86 -16.76 -37.85
C GLU A 134 -24.49 -17.58 -39.09
N GLU A 135 -23.21 -17.65 -39.45
CA GLU A 135 -22.70 -18.27 -40.67
C GLU A 135 -22.15 -19.69 -40.44
N ILE A 136 -21.96 -20.11 -39.18
CA ILE A 136 -21.25 -21.35 -38.84
C ILE A 136 -22.24 -22.51 -38.64
N SER A 137 -21.98 -23.63 -39.33
CA SER A 137 -22.66 -24.89 -39.03
C SER A 137 -22.11 -25.53 -37.74
N PRO A 138 -22.96 -26.08 -36.84
CA PRO A 138 -22.53 -26.69 -35.58
C PRO A 138 -21.48 -27.81 -35.73
N SER A 139 -21.42 -28.44 -36.90
CA SER A 139 -20.49 -29.51 -37.25
C SER A 139 -19.03 -29.06 -37.31
N VAL A 140 -18.78 -27.79 -37.64
CA VAL A 140 -17.42 -27.24 -37.86
C VAL A 140 -16.77 -26.78 -36.54
N ILE A 141 -17.58 -26.44 -35.54
CA ILE A 141 -17.15 -25.86 -34.25
C ILE A 141 -16.09 -26.73 -33.52
N PRO A 142 -16.17 -28.07 -33.48
CA PRO A 142 -15.15 -28.88 -32.82
C PRO A 142 -13.80 -28.92 -33.55
N GLN A 143 -13.80 -28.64 -34.85
CA GLN A 143 -12.61 -28.67 -35.69
C GLN A 143 -11.92 -27.30 -35.74
N ALA A 144 -12.71 -26.22 -35.82
CA ALA A 144 -12.23 -24.85 -35.86
C ALA A 144 -11.71 -24.35 -34.51
N THR A 145 -10.86 -23.32 -34.56
CA THR A 145 -10.34 -22.65 -33.36
C THR A 145 -11.30 -21.54 -32.94
N LYS A 146 -11.66 -21.52 -31.66
CA LYS A 146 -12.58 -20.53 -31.10
C LYS A 146 -11.82 -19.24 -30.78
N ILE A 147 -12.41 -18.09 -31.10
CA ILE A 147 -11.80 -16.78 -30.83
C ILE A 147 -12.55 -16.09 -29.71
N PHE A 148 -11.83 -15.77 -28.64
CA PHE A 148 -12.32 -15.02 -27.51
C PHE A 148 -11.66 -13.65 -27.46
N VAL A 149 -12.46 -12.59 -27.26
CA VAL A 149 -11.96 -11.24 -27.01
C VAL A 149 -12.53 -10.76 -25.68
N ASN A 150 -11.65 -10.51 -24.71
CA ASN A 150 -12.00 -10.15 -23.32
C ASN A 150 -13.05 -11.12 -22.70
N GLY A 151 -12.92 -12.42 -23.03
CA GLY A 151 -13.82 -13.48 -22.58
C GLY A 151 -15.11 -13.64 -23.39
N MET A 152 -15.45 -12.72 -24.29
CA MET A 152 -16.57 -12.89 -25.22
C MET A 152 -16.14 -13.79 -26.37
N TRP A 153 -16.87 -14.89 -26.58
CA TRP A 153 -16.68 -15.71 -27.77
C TRP A 153 -17.24 -14.92 -28.97
N VAL A 154 -16.39 -14.53 -29.91
CA VAL A 154 -16.79 -13.70 -31.06
C VAL A 154 -17.06 -14.54 -32.31
N GLY A 155 -16.28 -15.59 -32.52
CA GLY A 155 -16.47 -16.45 -33.68
C GLY A 155 -15.49 -17.62 -33.71
N VAL A 156 -15.37 -18.26 -34.87
CA VAL A 156 -14.37 -19.31 -35.11
C VAL A 156 -13.50 -18.95 -36.31
N HIS A 157 -12.30 -19.53 -36.32
CA HIS A 157 -11.38 -19.37 -37.43
C HIS A 157 -10.69 -20.70 -37.75
N ARG A 158 -10.54 -20.98 -39.05
CA ARG A 158 -9.98 -22.24 -39.55
C ARG A 158 -8.46 -22.27 -39.48
N ASP A 159 -7.81 -21.14 -39.75
CA ASP A 159 -6.35 -21.00 -39.71
C ASP A 159 -5.87 -19.99 -38.65
N PRO A 160 -5.85 -20.36 -37.36
CA PRO A 160 -5.40 -19.45 -36.29
C PRO A 160 -3.91 -19.10 -36.38
N ASP A 161 -3.09 -19.88 -37.10
CA ASP A 161 -1.64 -19.64 -37.23
C ASP A 161 -1.37 -18.34 -37.99
N MET A 162 -2.03 -18.19 -39.14
CA MET A 162 -1.91 -16.98 -39.95
C MET A 162 -2.44 -15.76 -39.21
N LEU A 163 -3.55 -15.93 -38.49
CA LEU A 163 -4.17 -14.86 -37.71
C LEU A 163 -3.24 -14.34 -36.60
N VAL A 164 -2.64 -15.24 -35.80
CA VAL A 164 -1.71 -14.86 -34.73
C VAL A 164 -0.45 -14.20 -35.29
N LYS A 165 0.11 -14.70 -36.40
CA LYS A 165 1.27 -14.08 -37.06
C LYS A 165 0.94 -12.66 -37.52
N THR A 166 -0.26 -12.46 -38.04
CA THR A 166 -0.73 -11.16 -38.52
C THR A 166 -0.97 -10.18 -37.36
N LEU A 167 -1.66 -10.63 -36.30
CA LEU A 167 -1.85 -9.89 -35.05
C LEU A 167 -0.52 -9.41 -34.46
N ARG A 168 0.45 -10.32 -34.30
CA ARG A 168 1.77 -10.00 -33.76
C ARG A 168 2.54 -9.04 -34.66
N ARG A 169 2.45 -9.19 -35.98
CA ARG A 169 3.11 -8.26 -36.93
C ARG A 169 2.54 -6.84 -36.83
N LEU A 170 1.22 -6.72 -36.68
CA LEU A 170 0.56 -5.41 -36.54
C LEU A 170 0.85 -4.78 -35.17
N ARG A 171 0.89 -5.59 -34.10
CA ARG A 171 1.37 -5.14 -32.78
C ARG A 171 2.79 -4.56 -32.85
N ARG A 172 3.69 -5.23 -33.58
CA ARG A 172 5.10 -4.79 -33.76
C ARG A 172 5.27 -3.54 -34.61
N ARG A 173 4.26 -3.16 -35.39
CA ARG A 173 4.22 -1.90 -36.18
C ARG A 173 3.48 -0.78 -35.46
N VAL A 174 2.89 -1.06 -34.30
CA VAL A 174 2.04 -0.13 -33.53
C VAL A 174 0.72 0.20 -34.26
N ASP A 175 0.35 -0.56 -35.28
CA ASP A 175 -0.97 -0.46 -35.93
C ASP A 175 -2.07 -0.94 -34.97
N VAL A 176 -1.74 -1.94 -34.14
CA VAL A 176 -2.52 -2.37 -32.98
C VAL A 176 -1.77 -1.91 -31.73
N ASN A 177 -2.53 -1.49 -30.70
CA ASN A 177 -1.94 -1.06 -29.43
C ASN A 177 -1.01 -2.16 -28.88
N THR A 178 0.18 -1.77 -28.44
CA THR A 178 1.23 -2.66 -27.93
C THR A 178 0.81 -3.41 -26.67
N GLU A 179 -0.23 -2.96 -25.99
CA GLU A 179 -0.84 -3.57 -24.81
C GLU A 179 -1.75 -4.78 -25.11
N VAL A 180 -2.07 -5.04 -26.38
CA VAL A 180 -2.97 -6.15 -26.72
C VAL A 180 -2.24 -7.48 -26.52
N GLY A 181 -2.77 -8.31 -25.63
CA GLY A 181 -2.26 -9.65 -25.35
C GLY A 181 -2.87 -10.67 -26.30
N VAL A 182 -2.05 -11.56 -26.86
CA VAL A 182 -2.50 -12.59 -27.81
C VAL A 182 -2.03 -13.95 -27.36
N VAL A 183 -2.98 -14.79 -26.94
CA VAL A 183 -2.73 -16.11 -26.37
C VAL A 183 -3.38 -17.18 -27.24
N ARG A 184 -2.59 -18.13 -27.73
CA ARG A 184 -3.09 -19.27 -28.49
C ARG A 184 -2.86 -20.56 -27.73
N ASP A 185 -3.94 -21.16 -27.24
CA ASP A 185 -3.93 -22.49 -26.66
C ASP A 185 -4.20 -23.54 -27.75
N ILE A 186 -3.16 -24.28 -28.11
CA ILE A 186 -3.21 -25.32 -29.14
C ILE A 186 -4.03 -26.54 -28.65
N ARG A 187 -4.02 -26.83 -27.35
CA ARG A 187 -4.69 -28.01 -26.78
C ARG A 187 -6.19 -27.80 -26.71
N LEU A 188 -6.62 -26.63 -26.28
CA LEU A 188 -8.04 -26.27 -26.19
C LEU A 188 -8.63 -25.78 -27.51
N LYS A 189 -7.78 -25.52 -28.53
CA LYS A 189 -8.15 -24.87 -29.79
C LYS A 189 -8.84 -23.52 -29.54
N GLU A 190 -8.20 -22.69 -28.73
CA GLU A 190 -8.70 -21.36 -28.39
C GLU A 190 -7.65 -20.30 -28.69
N LEU A 191 -8.10 -19.20 -29.30
CA LEU A 191 -7.35 -17.97 -29.43
C LEU A 191 -8.00 -16.93 -28.53
N ARG A 192 -7.28 -16.44 -27.53
CA ARG A 192 -7.75 -15.44 -26.58
C ARG A 192 -6.99 -14.14 -26.82
N ILE A 193 -7.74 -13.07 -27.04
CA ILE A 193 -7.23 -11.71 -27.23
C ILE A 193 -7.68 -10.89 -26.03
N TYR A 194 -6.74 -10.22 -25.39
CA TYR A 194 -7.01 -9.36 -24.25
C TYR A 194 -6.66 -7.92 -24.58
N THR A 195 -7.63 -7.03 -24.43
CA THR A 195 -7.48 -5.57 -24.52
C THR A 195 -7.86 -4.87 -23.20
N ASP A 196 -8.15 -5.67 -22.16
CA ASP A 196 -8.56 -5.22 -20.84
C ASP A 196 -7.45 -4.41 -20.14
N TYR A 197 -7.86 -3.54 -19.22
CA TYR A 197 -6.96 -2.75 -18.37
C TYR A 197 -6.54 -3.52 -17.11
N GLY A 198 -5.43 -3.11 -16.50
CA GLY A 198 -4.97 -3.66 -15.21
C GLY A 198 -4.17 -4.97 -15.30
N ARG A 199 -3.92 -5.48 -16.51
CA ARG A 199 -2.95 -6.57 -16.74
C ARG A 199 -1.53 -6.08 -16.51
N CYS A 200 -0.69 -6.95 -15.94
CA CYS A 200 0.74 -6.70 -15.79
C CYS A 200 1.47 -7.28 -17.00
N SER A 201 2.25 -6.44 -17.66
CA SER A 201 3.08 -6.79 -18.81
C SER A 201 4.54 -6.48 -18.52
N ARG A 202 5.47 -7.23 -19.09
CA ARG A 202 6.90 -6.90 -19.07
C ARG A 202 7.46 -6.84 -20.49
N PRO A 203 8.39 -5.91 -20.76
CA PRO A 203 9.05 -5.83 -22.05
C PRO A 203 10.13 -6.90 -22.19
N LEU A 204 10.15 -7.59 -23.32
CA LEU A 204 11.14 -8.60 -23.66
C LEU A 204 11.69 -8.36 -25.07
N PHE A 205 12.92 -8.81 -25.33
CA PHE A 205 13.48 -8.76 -26.67
C PHE A 205 12.88 -9.85 -27.54
N ILE A 206 12.53 -9.49 -28.77
CA ILE A 206 12.03 -10.45 -29.75
C ILE A 206 13.20 -11.25 -30.33
N VAL A 207 13.03 -12.57 -30.39
CA VAL A 207 13.97 -13.51 -31.01
C VAL A 207 13.32 -14.06 -32.28
N ASP A 208 14.05 -14.02 -33.39
CA ASP A 208 13.70 -14.71 -34.62
C ASP A 208 14.84 -15.64 -35.03
N ASN A 209 14.52 -16.90 -35.31
CA ASN A 209 15.50 -17.94 -35.68
C ASN A 209 16.72 -18.00 -34.72
N GLN A 210 16.46 -17.98 -33.40
CA GLN A 210 17.48 -17.99 -32.34
C GLN A 210 18.48 -16.81 -32.42
N ARG A 211 18.08 -15.70 -33.04
CA ARG A 211 18.83 -14.44 -33.06
C ARG A 211 17.95 -13.31 -32.56
N LEU A 212 18.53 -12.41 -31.78
CA LEU A 212 17.87 -11.17 -31.40
C LEU A 212 17.65 -10.30 -32.63
N LEU A 213 16.47 -9.67 -32.73
CA LEU A 213 16.19 -8.71 -33.80
C LEU A 213 17.01 -7.42 -33.64
N ILE A 214 17.25 -7.00 -32.40
CA ILE A 214 18.10 -5.86 -32.08
C ILE A 214 19.57 -6.19 -32.36
N LYS A 215 20.26 -5.31 -33.10
CA LYS A 215 21.68 -5.47 -33.43
C LYS A 215 22.50 -4.34 -32.83
N LYS A 216 23.82 -4.52 -32.75
CA LYS A 216 24.75 -3.48 -32.26
C LYS A 216 24.60 -2.15 -33.01
N LYS A 217 24.33 -2.18 -34.32
CA LYS A 217 24.08 -0.99 -35.14
C LYS A 217 22.92 -0.11 -34.62
N ASP A 218 21.94 -0.71 -33.96
CA ASP A 218 20.76 -0.02 -33.43
C ASP A 218 21.02 0.48 -32.00
N ILE A 219 22.04 -0.06 -31.32
CA ILE A 219 22.45 0.33 -29.96
C ILE A 219 23.39 1.54 -29.98
N TYR A 220 24.28 1.66 -30.97
CA TYR A 220 25.20 2.79 -31.05
C TYR A 220 24.48 4.16 -31.07
N PRO A 221 23.41 4.37 -31.86
CA PRO A 221 22.63 5.60 -31.82
C PRO A 221 22.01 5.87 -30.44
N LEU A 222 21.54 4.83 -29.74
CA LEU A 222 20.96 4.99 -28.39
C LEU A 222 21.99 5.45 -27.36
N GLN A 223 23.27 5.06 -27.52
CA GLN A 223 24.35 5.45 -26.62
C GLN A 223 24.85 6.88 -26.88
N GLN A 224 24.78 7.32 -28.14
CA GLN A 224 25.26 8.64 -28.59
C GLN A 224 24.19 9.73 -28.50
N ARG A 225 23.01 9.43 -27.96
CA ARG A 225 21.91 10.40 -27.85
C ARG A 225 22.27 11.55 -26.89
N GLU A 226 22.08 12.78 -27.36
CA GLU A 226 22.25 14.00 -26.55
C GLU A 226 20.93 14.50 -25.97
N SER A 227 19.79 14.20 -26.61
CA SER A 227 18.44 14.59 -26.17
C SER A 227 17.57 13.37 -25.85
N ALA A 228 16.67 13.51 -24.87
CA ALA A 228 15.79 12.45 -24.41
C ALA A 228 14.58 12.19 -25.33
N GLU A 229 14.27 13.14 -26.22
CA GLU A 229 13.06 13.14 -27.06
C GLU A 229 13.25 12.46 -28.43
N GLU A 230 14.49 12.28 -28.89
CA GLU A 230 14.78 11.58 -30.15
C GLU A 230 15.16 10.10 -29.90
N ASP A 231 14.57 9.19 -30.68
CA ASP A 231 14.94 7.76 -30.76
C ASP A 231 15.06 7.00 -29.42
N GLY A 232 14.16 7.27 -28.48
CA GLY A 232 14.12 6.60 -27.17
C GLY A 232 13.48 5.20 -27.16
N TRP A 233 12.96 4.81 -26.00
CA TRP A 233 12.32 3.50 -25.78
C TRP A 233 11.13 3.25 -26.71
N HIS A 234 10.28 4.27 -26.92
CA HIS A 234 9.11 4.19 -27.80
C HIS A 234 9.47 3.83 -29.24
N HIS A 235 10.62 4.32 -29.73
CA HIS A 235 11.10 3.98 -31.06
C HIS A 235 11.54 2.52 -31.19
N LEU A 236 12.13 1.93 -30.13
CA LEU A 236 12.48 0.51 -30.12
C LEU A 236 11.26 -0.41 -30.14
N VAL A 237 10.20 0.02 -29.45
CA VAL A 237 8.89 -0.66 -29.51
C VAL A 237 8.28 -0.50 -30.89
N ALA A 238 8.33 0.70 -31.48
CA ALA A 238 7.79 0.97 -32.82
C ALA A 238 8.53 0.26 -33.95
N LYS A 239 9.84 0.02 -33.78
CA LYS A 239 10.64 -0.83 -34.68
C LYS A 239 10.39 -2.33 -34.50
N GLY A 240 9.62 -2.72 -33.49
CA GLY A 240 9.33 -4.13 -33.20
C GLY A 240 10.55 -4.90 -32.69
N PHE A 241 11.45 -4.25 -31.93
CA PHE A 241 12.56 -4.94 -31.25
C PHE A 241 12.15 -5.48 -29.87
N ILE A 242 11.21 -4.79 -29.23
CA ILE A 242 10.74 -5.07 -27.88
C ILE A 242 9.23 -5.32 -27.95
N GLU A 243 8.79 -6.34 -27.24
CA GLU A 243 7.40 -6.76 -27.17
C GLU A 243 6.97 -6.83 -25.70
N TYR A 244 5.80 -6.27 -25.37
CA TYR A 244 5.22 -6.39 -24.04
C TYR A 244 4.48 -7.72 -23.95
N ILE A 245 4.83 -8.52 -22.96
CA ILE A 245 4.25 -9.84 -22.73
C ILE A 245 3.53 -9.84 -21.38
N ASP A 246 2.29 -10.28 -21.39
CA ASP A 246 1.46 -10.46 -20.20
C ASP A 246 1.62 -11.84 -19.57
N THR A 247 1.20 -12.00 -18.32
CA THR A 247 1.24 -13.28 -17.60
C THR A 247 0.55 -14.44 -18.33
N GLU A 248 -0.54 -14.18 -19.07
CA GLU A 248 -1.23 -15.22 -19.85
C GLU A 248 -0.52 -15.51 -21.18
N GLU A 249 0.14 -14.51 -21.78
CA GLU A 249 0.92 -14.71 -23.01
C GLU A 249 2.23 -15.46 -22.72
N GLU A 250 2.78 -15.33 -21.50
CA GLU A 250 3.94 -16.09 -21.02
C GLU A 250 3.76 -17.61 -21.15
N GLU A 251 2.56 -18.14 -20.89
CA GLU A 251 2.28 -19.59 -21.00
C GLU A 251 2.49 -20.13 -22.42
N THR A 252 2.40 -19.27 -23.44
CA THR A 252 2.58 -19.65 -24.85
C THR A 252 3.94 -19.28 -25.42
N THR A 253 4.76 -18.54 -24.66
CA THR A 253 6.05 -18.04 -25.13
C THR A 253 7.20 -18.79 -24.48
N MET A 254 8.29 -18.94 -25.23
CA MET A 254 9.53 -19.51 -24.73
C MET A 254 10.58 -18.41 -24.63
N ILE A 255 11.06 -18.14 -23.41
CA ILE A 255 11.95 -17.03 -23.09
C ILE A 255 13.34 -17.57 -22.73
N SER A 256 14.40 -17.05 -23.38
CA SER A 256 15.77 -17.32 -22.98
C SER A 256 16.21 -16.36 -21.87
N MET A 257 16.96 -16.86 -20.87
CA MET A 257 17.44 -16.05 -19.75
C MET A 257 18.62 -15.17 -20.13
N THR A 258 19.54 -15.70 -20.93
CA THR A 258 20.72 -14.99 -21.38
C THR A 258 20.92 -15.11 -22.88
N ILE A 259 21.68 -14.18 -23.45
CA ILE A 259 22.06 -14.22 -24.87
C ILE A 259 22.92 -15.45 -25.17
N ASN A 260 23.70 -15.93 -24.19
CA ASN A 260 24.51 -17.14 -24.35
C ASN A 260 23.66 -18.37 -24.61
N ASP A 261 22.48 -18.46 -24.01
CA ASP A 261 21.55 -19.59 -24.23
C ASP A 261 21.09 -19.64 -25.70
N LEU A 262 20.85 -18.47 -26.31
CA LEU A 262 20.53 -18.37 -27.74
C LEU A 262 21.70 -18.79 -28.63
N VAL A 263 22.92 -18.41 -28.25
CA VAL A 263 24.13 -18.79 -29.00
C VAL A 263 24.37 -20.30 -28.90
N GLN A 264 24.19 -20.89 -27.73
CA GLN A 264 24.30 -22.34 -27.53
C GLN A 264 23.23 -23.09 -28.32
N ALA A 265 21.98 -22.63 -28.28
CA ALA A 265 20.89 -23.19 -29.08
C ALA A 265 21.19 -23.23 -30.58
N ARG A 266 21.94 -22.24 -31.07
CA ARG A 266 22.35 -22.14 -32.47
C ARG A 266 23.54 -23.02 -32.82
N LEU A 267 24.54 -23.09 -31.95
CA LEU A 267 25.78 -23.82 -32.22
C LEU A 267 25.63 -25.33 -31.95
N ARG A 268 24.87 -25.68 -30.91
CA ARG A 268 24.66 -27.06 -30.46
C ARG A 268 23.17 -27.28 -30.16
N PRO A 269 22.33 -27.42 -31.20
CA PRO A 269 20.89 -27.57 -31.02
C PRO A 269 20.51 -28.82 -30.21
N ASP A 270 21.34 -29.87 -30.21
CA ASP A 270 21.04 -31.13 -29.52
C ASP A 270 21.38 -31.13 -28.02
N GLU A 271 22.28 -30.24 -27.59
CA GLU A 271 22.57 -30.01 -26.15
C GLU A 271 21.70 -28.90 -25.56
N ALA A 272 21.03 -28.11 -26.40
CA ALA A 272 20.28 -26.94 -25.98
C ALA A 272 18.92 -27.30 -25.38
N TYR A 273 18.56 -26.61 -24.30
CA TYR A 273 17.29 -26.79 -23.60
C TYR A 273 16.06 -26.59 -24.51
N SER A 274 16.13 -25.64 -25.44
CA SER A 274 15.06 -25.39 -26.40
C SER A 274 15.62 -24.97 -27.75
N LYS A 275 15.00 -25.50 -28.82
CA LYS A 275 15.30 -25.15 -30.20
C LYS A 275 14.47 -23.93 -30.67
N THR A 276 13.42 -23.55 -29.95
CA THR A 276 12.40 -22.58 -30.41
C THR A 276 12.17 -21.45 -29.39
N TYR A 277 13.22 -20.69 -29.07
CA TYR A 277 13.07 -19.46 -28.31
C TYR A 277 12.31 -18.40 -29.11
N THR A 278 11.33 -17.77 -28.46
CA THR A 278 10.49 -16.70 -29.02
C THR A 278 10.96 -15.31 -28.56
N HIS A 279 11.44 -15.23 -27.32
CA HIS A 279 11.84 -14.00 -26.68
C HIS A 279 13.10 -14.22 -25.84
N CYS A 280 13.74 -13.12 -25.45
CA CYS A 280 14.87 -13.12 -24.53
C CYS A 280 14.62 -12.09 -23.43
N GLU A 281 14.97 -12.46 -22.21
CA GLU A 281 14.99 -11.55 -21.06
C GLU A 281 15.97 -10.41 -21.33
N ILE A 282 15.60 -9.19 -20.93
CA ILE A 282 16.48 -8.01 -21.10
C ILE A 282 17.65 -8.15 -20.13
N HIS A 283 17.34 -8.38 -18.86
CA HIS A 283 18.33 -8.71 -17.85
C HIS A 283 17.65 -9.38 -16.65
N PRO A 284 18.15 -10.51 -16.11
CA PRO A 284 17.53 -11.21 -15.00
C PRO A 284 17.35 -10.39 -13.72
N SER A 285 18.15 -9.34 -13.49
CA SER A 285 18.00 -8.47 -12.30
C SER A 285 16.72 -7.62 -12.30
N LEU A 286 16.06 -7.46 -13.46
CA LEU A 286 14.87 -6.62 -13.60
C LEU A 286 13.63 -7.21 -12.92
N ILE A 287 13.71 -8.47 -12.45
CA ILE A 287 12.71 -9.11 -11.60
C ILE A 287 12.62 -8.47 -10.20
N LEU A 288 13.64 -7.72 -9.79
CA LEU A 288 13.69 -7.12 -8.47
C LEU A 288 12.80 -5.87 -8.40
N GLY A 289 12.37 -5.53 -7.19
CA GLY A 289 11.70 -4.28 -6.87
C GLY A 289 12.71 -3.19 -6.54
N VAL A 290 12.22 -1.99 -6.28
CA VAL A 290 13.08 -0.80 -6.06
C VAL A 290 13.96 -0.96 -4.81
N CYS A 291 13.44 -1.51 -3.72
CA CYS A 291 14.24 -1.71 -2.51
C CYS A 291 15.17 -2.91 -2.63
N ALA A 292 14.71 -3.97 -3.29
CA ALA A 292 15.49 -5.18 -3.49
C ALA A 292 16.67 -4.97 -4.46
N SER A 293 16.55 -4.06 -5.43
CA SER A 293 17.61 -3.77 -6.41
C SER A 293 18.81 -3.02 -5.81
N ILE A 294 18.68 -2.47 -4.61
CA ILE A 294 19.77 -1.74 -3.92
C ILE A 294 20.65 -2.70 -3.11
N ILE A 295 20.21 -3.95 -2.92
CA ILE A 295 20.94 -4.97 -2.17
C ILE A 295 22.14 -5.42 -3.01
N PRO A 296 23.39 -5.29 -2.53
CA PRO A 296 24.55 -5.82 -3.23
C PRO A 296 24.48 -7.34 -3.30
N PHE A 297 24.73 -7.91 -4.49
CA PHE A 297 24.77 -9.36 -4.74
C PHE A 297 23.57 -10.12 -4.14
N PRO A 298 22.33 -9.76 -4.53
CA PRO A 298 21.12 -10.34 -3.92
C PRO A 298 20.98 -11.84 -4.23
N ASP A 299 21.58 -12.32 -5.31
CA ASP A 299 21.66 -13.71 -5.74
C ASP A 299 22.61 -14.57 -4.89
N HIS A 300 23.59 -13.97 -4.21
CA HIS A 300 24.52 -14.67 -3.31
C HIS A 300 24.03 -14.76 -1.86
N ASN A 301 22.93 -14.08 -1.54
CA ASN A 301 22.37 -14.04 -0.19
C ASN A 301 21.29 -15.11 0.01
N GLN A 302 21.14 -15.57 1.26
CA GLN A 302 19.99 -16.39 1.63
C GLN A 302 18.69 -15.57 1.45
N SER A 303 17.70 -16.12 0.75
CA SER A 303 16.46 -15.43 0.38
C SER A 303 15.77 -14.61 1.51
N PRO A 304 15.64 -15.12 2.76
CA PRO A 304 15.04 -14.35 3.85
C PRO A 304 15.81 -13.05 4.16
N ARG A 305 17.13 -13.02 4.01
CA ARG A 305 17.96 -11.83 4.24
C ARG A 305 17.66 -10.72 3.25
N ASN A 306 17.37 -11.07 2.00
CA ASN A 306 16.93 -10.10 1.00
C ASN A 306 15.57 -9.49 1.35
N THR A 307 14.68 -10.31 1.91
CA THR A 307 13.35 -9.85 2.36
C THR A 307 13.49 -8.89 3.54
N TYR A 308 14.32 -9.23 4.52
CA TYR A 308 14.61 -8.35 5.66
C TYR A 308 15.20 -7.02 5.22
N GLN A 309 16.23 -7.05 4.38
CA GLN A 309 16.86 -5.82 3.89
C GLN A 309 15.89 -4.96 3.07
N SER A 310 14.99 -5.58 2.30
CA SER A 310 13.96 -4.86 1.54
C SER A 310 12.94 -4.18 2.45
N GLY A 311 12.58 -4.80 3.58
CA GLY A 311 11.71 -4.20 4.61
C GLY A 311 12.42 -3.10 5.38
N MET A 312 13.60 -3.38 5.92
CA MET A 312 14.42 -2.47 6.72
C MET A 312 14.92 -1.27 5.91
N GLY A 313 15.22 -1.46 4.62
CA GLY A 313 15.67 -0.39 3.72
C GLY A 313 14.63 0.73 3.56
N LYS A 314 13.35 0.47 3.82
CA LYS A 314 12.29 1.49 3.83
C LYS A 314 12.33 2.37 5.08
N GLN A 315 12.95 1.87 6.15
CA GLN A 315 13.13 2.55 7.44
C GLN A 315 14.51 3.19 7.57
N ALA A 316 15.40 3.00 6.57
CA ALA A 316 16.65 3.73 6.52
C ALA A 316 16.38 5.24 6.59
N MET A 317 17.34 6.02 7.05
CA MET A 317 17.34 7.46 6.81
C MET A 317 18.32 7.76 5.69
N GLY A 318 17.94 8.75 4.90
CA GLY A 318 18.78 9.31 3.86
C GLY A 318 18.08 10.47 3.19
N ILE A 319 18.68 10.92 2.09
CA ILE A 319 18.20 12.02 1.27
C ILE A 319 16.92 11.60 0.55
N TYR A 320 15.77 12.11 0.95
CA TYR A 320 14.52 11.88 0.22
C TYR A 320 14.20 13.00 -0.79
N VAL A 321 14.74 14.22 -0.63
CA VAL A 321 14.65 15.38 -1.56
C VAL A 321 15.91 16.26 -1.40
N THR A 322 16.34 17.03 -2.41
CA THR A 322 17.52 17.93 -2.37
C THR A 322 17.54 18.94 -1.20
N ASN A 323 16.39 19.23 -0.59
CA ASN A 323 16.25 20.00 0.66
C ASN A 323 16.40 19.11 1.92
N TYR A 324 17.46 18.28 1.98
CA TYR A 324 17.50 17.16 2.94
C TYR A 324 18.38 17.32 4.17
N GLN A 325 19.38 18.22 4.18
CA GLN A 325 20.59 18.36 5.05
C GLN A 325 20.60 17.93 6.56
N PHE A 326 19.69 17.09 7.04
CA PHE A 326 19.22 17.04 8.42
C PHE A 326 18.46 15.69 8.75
N ARG A 327 19.05 14.47 8.68
CA ARG A 327 18.92 13.32 9.67
C ARG A 327 19.28 11.89 9.22
N MET A 328 19.64 11.12 10.25
CA MET A 328 20.12 9.73 10.43
C MET A 328 19.55 9.06 11.72
N GLU A 329 19.86 7.76 11.98
CA GLU A 329 19.73 6.82 13.15
C GLU A 329 19.68 5.29 12.77
N ASP A 330 20.56 4.36 13.17
CA ASP A 330 20.60 3.80 14.53
C ASP A 330 21.68 2.68 14.71
N SER A 331 21.80 2.23 15.97
CA SER A 331 22.93 1.65 16.73
C SER A 331 23.75 0.44 16.23
N VAL A 332 25.08 0.61 16.34
CA VAL A 332 26.14 -0.42 16.39
C VAL A 332 27.21 0.10 17.37
N ILE A 333 28.04 -0.76 18.00
CA ILE A 333 29.21 -0.30 18.78
C ILE A 333 30.17 0.43 17.83
N MET A 334 30.35 1.73 18.03
CA MET A 334 31.07 2.61 17.11
C MET A 334 32.22 3.33 17.81
N ASN A 335 33.26 3.66 17.05
CA ASN A 335 34.40 4.43 17.54
C ASN A 335 33.97 5.84 17.92
N GLN A 336 34.13 6.20 19.20
CA GLN A 336 33.77 7.51 19.76
C GLN A 336 34.39 8.67 18.96
N SER A 337 35.65 8.54 18.54
CA SER A 337 36.34 9.59 17.76
C SER A 337 35.70 9.86 16.39
N SER A 338 35.00 8.88 15.80
CA SER A 338 34.26 9.09 14.55
C SER A 338 32.94 9.81 14.80
N ILE A 339 32.24 9.48 15.90
CA ILE A 339 30.98 10.12 16.30
C ILE A 339 31.20 11.61 16.63
N ASP A 340 32.28 11.91 17.33
CA ASP A 340 32.65 13.28 17.69
C ASP A 340 32.95 14.14 16.44
N ARG A 341 33.46 13.50 15.38
CA ARG A 341 33.69 14.11 14.05
C ARG A 341 32.43 14.20 13.18
N GLY A 342 31.28 13.73 13.67
CA GLY A 342 30.00 13.85 12.97
C GLY A 342 29.50 12.58 12.27
N PHE A 343 30.15 11.43 12.50
CA PHE A 343 29.65 10.15 12.01
C PHE A 343 28.27 9.85 12.60
N PHE A 344 27.31 9.55 11.72
CA PHE A 344 25.91 9.30 12.06
C PHE A 344 25.13 10.43 12.75
N ARG A 345 25.59 11.70 12.68
CA ARG A 345 24.82 12.83 13.22
C ARG A 345 23.56 13.14 12.43
N SER A 346 22.59 13.66 13.16
CA SER A 346 21.21 13.70 12.73
C SER A 346 20.56 15.04 13.22
N LEU A 347 19.65 15.73 12.48
CA LEU A 347 18.64 16.80 12.89
C LEU A 347 17.04 16.59 12.77
N PHE A 348 16.24 16.58 13.86
CA PHE A 348 14.81 16.11 13.85
C PHE A 348 13.84 17.28 13.80
N PHE A 349 12.94 17.24 12.83
CA PHE A 349 11.88 18.23 12.71
C PHE A 349 10.54 17.63 13.09
N ARG A 350 9.84 18.34 13.98
CA ARG A 350 8.44 18.10 14.28
C ARG A 350 7.69 19.40 14.08
N SER A 351 6.82 19.42 13.07
CA SER A 351 5.90 20.52 12.87
C SER A 351 4.67 20.34 13.74
N TYR A 352 4.27 21.42 14.39
CA TYR A 352 3.00 21.52 15.07
C TYR A 352 2.14 22.47 14.23
N ARG A 353 0.90 22.09 13.98
CA ARG A 353 -0.08 22.92 13.27
C ARG A 353 -1.28 23.10 14.20
N ASP A 354 -1.69 24.35 14.35
CA ASP A 354 -2.92 24.69 15.02
C ASP A 354 -3.67 25.74 14.19
N GLU A 355 -4.99 25.79 14.33
CA GLU A 355 -5.86 26.70 13.57
C GLU A 355 -6.91 27.30 14.50
N GLU A 356 -6.98 28.63 14.53
CA GLU A 356 -8.03 29.35 15.25
C GLU A 356 -9.39 29.06 14.62
N LYS A 357 -10.27 28.41 15.38
CA LYS A 357 -11.63 28.16 14.92
C LYS A 357 -12.52 29.33 15.27
N LYS A 358 -13.35 29.73 14.32
CA LYS A 358 -14.45 30.65 14.57
C LYS A 358 -15.69 29.84 14.95
N MET A 359 -16.14 29.95 16.19
CA MET A 359 -17.46 29.49 16.59
C MET A 359 -18.49 30.58 16.29
N GLY A 360 -19.12 30.47 15.13
CA GLY A 360 -20.10 31.46 14.65
C GLY A 360 -19.44 32.79 14.25
N THR A 361 -20.20 33.89 14.35
CA THR A 361 -19.79 35.22 13.89
C THR A 361 -19.01 36.03 14.94
N LEU A 362 -19.06 35.63 16.21
CA LEU A 362 -18.65 36.48 17.35
C LEU A 362 -17.48 35.95 18.17
N VAL A 363 -17.19 34.64 18.16
CA VAL A 363 -16.15 34.05 19.00
C VAL A 363 -15.03 33.48 18.13
N LYS A 364 -13.86 34.10 18.26
CA LYS A 364 -12.59 33.64 17.67
C LYS A 364 -11.77 33.04 18.80
N GLU A 365 -11.30 31.81 18.62
CA GLU A 365 -10.29 31.22 19.50
C GLU A 365 -8.94 31.91 19.23
N ASP A 366 -8.22 32.31 20.29
CA ASP A 366 -6.90 32.92 20.19
C ASP A 366 -5.87 32.03 20.92
N PHE A 367 -4.63 32.00 20.41
CA PHE A 367 -3.54 31.25 21.02
C PHE A 367 -2.92 32.01 22.19
N GLY A 368 -2.78 31.33 23.33
CA GLY A 368 -2.10 31.88 24.49
C GLY A 368 -2.25 31.00 25.72
N ARG A 369 -1.67 31.45 26.83
CA ARG A 369 -1.83 30.80 28.12
C ARG A 369 -3.30 30.86 28.57
N PRO A 370 -3.94 29.71 28.87
CA PRO A 370 -5.35 29.69 29.23
C PRO A 370 -5.59 30.35 30.59
N ASP A 371 -6.48 31.34 30.61
CA ASP A 371 -6.93 32.01 31.82
C ASP A 371 -8.25 31.40 32.32
N ARG A 372 -8.37 31.27 33.64
CA ARG A 372 -9.55 30.70 34.31
C ARG A 372 -10.80 31.56 34.14
N ALA A 373 -10.64 32.85 33.83
CA ALA A 373 -11.75 33.77 33.62
C ALA A 373 -12.35 33.67 32.21
N SER A 374 -11.53 33.42 31.19
CA SER A 374 -11.94 33.41 29.78
C SER A 374 -12.14 32.01 29.19
N THR A 375 -11.53 30.98 29.77
CA THR A 375 -11.48 29.63 29.18
C THR A 375 -12.54 28.72 29.81
N MET A 376 -13.54 28.31 29.03
CA MET A 376 -14.48 27.26 29.46
C MET A 376 -13.86 25.86 29.35
N GLY A 377 -14.04 25.01 30.37
CA GLY A 377 -13.65 23.59 30.32
C GLY A 377 -12.17 23.30 30.62
N MET A 378 -11.47 24.18 31.36
CA MET A 378 -10.07 24.00 31.74
C MET A 378 -9.84 22.69 32.50
N ARG A 379 -8.97 21.81 31.98
CA ARG A 379 -8.61 20.53 32.62
C ARG A 379 -7.70 20.79 33.84
N HIS A 380 -7.65 19.88 34.81
CA HIS A 380 -6.66 20.01 35.89
C HIS A 380 -5.25 19.71 35.35
N GLY A 381 -4.41 20.75 35.29
CA GLY A 381 -3.02 20.66 34.86
C GLY A 381 -2.21 21.89 35.22
N SER A 382 -0.88 21.78 35.19
CA SER A 382 0.05 22.89 35.44
C SER A 382 0.24 23.72 34.16
N TYR A 383 -0.64 24.70 33.96
CA TYR A 383 -0.55 25.68 32.86
C TYR A 383 0.50 26.76 33.09
N GLU A 384 1.15 26.76 34.26
CA GLU A 384 2.30 27.61 34.59
C GLU A 384 3.57 27.22 33.84
N LYS A 385 3.61 26.01 33.28
CA LYS A 385 4.73 25.49 32.48
C LYS A 385 4.57 25.79 30.98
N LEU A 386 3.58 26.59 30.59
CA LEU A 386 3.39 27.05 29.23
C LEU A 386 4.00 28.44 29.08
N ASP A 387 4.64 28.68 27.94
CA ASP A 387 5.10 30.01 27.56
C ASP A 387 3.90 30.91 27.19
N ASP A 388 4.14 32.20 26.94
CA ASP A 388 3.08 33.20 26.71
C ASP A 388 2.22 32.89 25.45
N ASP A 389 2.77 32.11 24.52
CA ASP A 389 2.11 31.58 23.32
C ASP A 389 1.25 30.33 23.59
N GLY A 390 1.24 29.82 24.83
CA GLY A 390 0.50 28.63 25.24
C GLY A 390 1.20 27.31 24.89
N LEU A 391 2.45 27.32 24.39
CA LEU A 391 3.22 26.14 24.06
C LEU A 391 4.14 25.72 25.22
N ALA A 392 4.40 24.41 25.32
CA ALA A 392 5.28 23.88 26.36
C ALA A 392 6.74 23.81 25.85
N PRO A 393 7.74 24.26 26.63
CA PRO A 393 9.14 24.13 26.26
C PRO A 393 9.58 22.66 26.22
N PRO A 394 10.48 22.28 25.28
CA PRO A 394 10.77 20.89 24.92
C PRO A 394 11.42 20.03 26.03
N VAL A 395 11.87 20.63 27.14
CA VAL A 395 12.60 19.95 28.23
C VAL A 395 11.68 19.25 29.25
N SER A 396 10.36 19.50 29.22
CA SER A 396 9.44 19.10 30.30
C SER A 396 8.89 17.66 30.23
N MET A 397 9.22 16.86 29.21
CA MET A 397 8.58 15.55 29.00
C MET A 397 9.09 14.43 29.92
N LYS A 398 10.28 14.53 30.51
CA LYS A 398 10.86 13.48 31.38
C LYS A 398 10.18 13.39 32.75
N GLU A 399 9.68 14.49 33.29
CA GLU A 399 8.98 14.55 34.60
C GLU A 399 7.57 13.95 34.58
N ARG A 400 6.95 13.82 33.38
CA ARG A 400 5.53 13.46 33.25
C ARG A 400 5.22 11.97 33.35
N LEU A 401 6.20 11.08 33.16
CA LEU A 401 5.93 9.66 32.96
C LEU A 401 5.94 8.82 34.24
N PHE A 402 6.53 9.29 35.34
CA PHE A 402 6.64 8.47 36.56
C PHE A 402 6.14 9.14 37.84
N ASP A 403 6.52 10.40 38.12
CA ASP A 403 6.18 11.02 39.43
C ASP A 403 4.81 11.73 39.44
N GLN A 404 4.31 12.14 38.28
CA GLN A 404 3.09 12.95 38.18
C GLN A 404 1.84 12.19 37.69
N SER A 405 1.98 10.94 37.25
CA SER A 405 0.94 10.40 36.37
C SER A 405 -0.32 9.90 37.09
N GLU A 406 -0.29 9.35 38.32
CA GLU A 406 -1.56 8.84 38.86
C GLU A 406 -1.67 8.44 40.35
N ALA A 407 -0.91 9.04 41.28
CA ALA A 407 -1.09 8.71 42.70
C ALA A 407 -2.46 9.18 43.24
N TYR A 408 -3.45 8.29 43.30
CA TYR A 408 -4.78 8.57 43.83
C TYR A 408 -4.95 7.99 45.24
N ARG A 409 -5.44 8.83 46.15
CA ARG A 409 -5.67 8.46 47.54
C ARG A 409 -7.07 7.87 47.72
N VAL A 410 -7.15 6.62 48.17
CA VAL A 410 -8.40 5.94 48.55
C VAL A 410 -8.39 5.50 50.00
N HIS A 411 -9.57 5.38 50.57
CA HIS A 411 -9.78 4.82 51.91
C HIS A 411 -10.44 3.45 51.78
N VAL A 412 -9.89 2.45 52.44
CA VAL A 412 -10.30 1.05 52.33
C VAL A 412 -10.65 0.53 53.73
N CYS A 413 -11.76 -0.18 53.87
CA CYS A 413 -12.12 -0.83 55.12
C CYS A 413 -11.26 -2.08 55.37
N GLU A 414 -10.63 -2.21 56.54
CA GLU A 414 -9.80 -3.38 56.86
C GLU A 414 -10.61 -4.68 56.97
N THR A 415 -11.89 -4.60 57.34
CA THR A 415 -12.74 -5.79 57.56
C THR A 415 -13.18 -6.45 56.25
N CYS A 416 -13.56 -5.66 55.23
CA CYS A 416 -14.05 -6.19 53.96
C CYS A 416 -13.13 -5.92 52.76
N GLY A 417 -12.11 -5.06 52.90
CA GLY A 417 -11.21 -4.70 51.80
C GLY A 417 -11.86 -3.87 50.69
N LEU A 418 -13.07 -3.34 50.90
CA LEU A 418 -13.78 -2.49 49.94
C LEU A 418 -13.45 -1.02 50.18
N ILE A 419 -13.50 -0.23 49.10
CA ILE A 419 -13.35 1.22 49.16
C ILE A 419 -14.48 1.81 50.01
N ALA A 420 -14.11 2.51 51.07
CA ALA A 420 -15.02 3.16 52.01
C ALA A 420 -15.35 4.58 51.56
N ILE A 421 -16.50 5.09 52.00
CA ILE A 421 -16.88 6.49 51.78
C ILE A 421 -16.13 7.33 52.80
N ALA A 422 -15.33 8.27 52.33
CA ALA A 422 -14.54 9.16 53.17
C ALA A 422 -14.95 10.61 52.94
N ASN A 423 -15.36 11.30 54.01
CA ASN A 423 -15.55 12.74 54.01
C ASN A 423 -14.49 13.39 54.92
N LEU A 424 -13.39 13.80 54.28
CA LEU A 424 -12.21 14.38 54.93
C LEU A 424 -12.51 15.70 55.67
N LYS A 425 -13.51 16.48 55.24
CA LYS A 425 -13.86 17.76 55.88
C LYS A 425 -14.50 17.58 57.26
N LYS A 426 -15.28 16.51 57.43
CA LYS A 426 -15.96 16.16 58.69
C LYS A 426 -15.26 15.05 59.47
N ASN A 427 -14.08 14.63 59.00
CA ASN A 427 -13.32 13.48 59.47
C ASN A 427 -14.21 12.23 59.70
N SER A 428 -15.11 11.97 58.76
CA SER A 428 -16.09 10.88 58.87
C SER A 428 -15.84 9.85 57.77
N PHE A 429 -15.74 8.59 58.17
CA PHE A 429 -15.49 7.46 57.29
C PHE A 429 -16.55 6.40 57.53
N GLU A 430 -17.10 5.83 56.46
CA GLU A 430 -18.14 4.82 56.56
C GLU A 430 -18.02 3.78 55.45
N CYS A 431 -17.92 2.51 55.85
CA CYS A 431 -18.03 1.39 54.94
C CYS A 431 -19.49 0.93 54.84
N ARG A 432 -20.10 0.96 53.65
CA ARG A 432 -21.48 0.48 53.45
C ARG A 432 -21.66 -1.03 53.66
N GLY A 433 -20.63 -1.82 53.39
CA GLY A 433 -20.69 -3.28 53.51
C GLY A 433 -20.68 -3.74 54.98
N CYS A 434 -19.74 -3.24 55.78
CA CYS A 434 -19.57 -3.66 57.17
C CYS A 434 -20.18 -2.71 58.21
N LYS A 435 -20.69 -1.54 57.79
CA LYS A 435 -21.04 -0.40 58.68
C LYS A 435 -19.91 0.03 59.62
N ASN A 436 -18.67 -0.33 59.27
CA ASN A 436 -17.48 0.02 60.05
C ASN A 436 -17.12 1.50 59.81
N LYS A 437 -16.80 2.21 60.88
CA LYS A 437 -16.41 3.63 60.89
C LYS A 437 -15.02 3.87 61.48
N THR A 438 -14.41 2.87 62.12
CA THR A 438 -13.14 3.00 62.85
C THR A 438 -11.97 2.40 62.08
N ASP A 439 -12.11 1.18 61.52
CA ASP A 439 -10.98 0.46 60.91
C ASP A 439 -10.87 0.72 59.40
N ILE A 440 -10.49 1.95 59.05
CA ILE A 440 -10.36 2.40 57.67
C ILE A 440 -8.94 2.90 57.44
N VAL A 441 -8.24 2.27 56.49
CA VAL A 441 -6.85 2.57 56.15
C VAL A 441 -6.78 3.36 54.85
N GLN A 442 -5.86 4.31 54.81
CA GLN A 442 -5.55 5.07 53.61
C GLN A 442 -4.55 4.30 52.74
N VAL A 443 -4.88 4.12 51.47
CA VAL A 443 -4.04 3.45 50.47
C VAL A 443 -3.86 4.39 49.28
N HIS A 444 -2.64 4.44 48.73
CA HIS A 444 -2.38 5.13 47.48
C HIS A 444 -2.37 4.08 46.36
N ILE A 445 -3.26 4.25 45.39
CA ILE A 445 -3.34 3.39 44.19
C ILE A 445 -3.37 4.27 42.94
N PRO A 446 -2.93 3.76 41.78
CA PRO A 446 -3.19 4.41 40.51
C PRO A 446 -4.68 4.65 40.32
N TYR A 447 -5.08 5.81 39.77
CA TYR A 447 -6.50 6.08 39.49
C TYR A 447 -7.09 5.04 38.52
N ALA A 448 -6.30 4.54 37.56
CA ALA A 448 -6.69 3.43 36.71
C ALA A 448 -7.09 2.17 37.50
N CYS A 449 -6.41 1.87 38.60
CA CYS A 449 -6.72 0.72 39.46
C CYS A 449 -8.06 0.90 40.19
N LYS A 450 -8.39 2.12 40.62
CA LYS A 450 -9.70 2.44 41.19
C LYS A 450 -10.83 2.18 40.18
N LEU A 451 -10.66 2.60 38.92
CA LEU A 451 -11.65 2.37 37.86
C LEU A 451 -11.84 0.88 37.59
N LEU A 452 -10.74 0.12 37.51
CA LEU A 452 -10.80 -1.34 37.38
C LEU A 452 -11.60 -1.99 38.51
N PHE A 453 -11.41 -1.56 39.75
CA PHE A 453 -12.19 -2.08 40.88
C PHE A 453 -13.68 -1.73 40.80
N GLN A 454 -14.03 -0.55 40.26
CA GLN A 454 -15.43 -0.18 40.03
C GLN A 454 -16.07 -1.00 38.91
N GLU A 455 -15.33 -1.30 37.84
CA GLU A 455 -15.79 -2.18 36.75
C GLU A 455 -15.93 -3.64 37.22
N LEU A 456 -15.01 -4.13 38.05
CA LEU A 456 -15.16 -5.46 38.66
C LEU A 456 -16.42 -5.51 39.53
N MET A 457 -16.68 -4.46 40.33
CA MET A 457 -17.90 -4.37 41.13
C MET A 457 -19.17 -4.26 40.28
N SER A 458 -19.13 -3.65 39.09
CA SER A 458 -20.27 -3.61 38.16
C SER A 458 -20.57 -5.00 37.57
N MET A 459 -19.54 -5.84 37.40
CA MET A 459 -19.65 -7.25 37.02
C MET A 459 -19.94 -8.19 38.22
N ALA A 460 -20.33 -7.64 39.37
CA ALA A 460 -20.57 -8.38 40.62
C ALA A 460 -19.36 -9.16 41.16
N ILE A 461 -18.15 -8.83 40.73
CA ILE A 461 -16.89 -9.32 41.29
C ILE A 461 -16.47 -8.36 42.40
N THR A 462 -16.24 -8.85 43.63
CA THR A 462 -15.82 -7.99 44.75
C THR A 462 -14.30 -8.02 44.93
N PRO A 463 -13.54 -7.05 44.38
CA PRO A 463 -12.11 -6.93 44.63
C PRO A 463 -11.88 -6.46 46.08
N ARG A 464 -11.11 -7.24 46.86
CA ARG A 464 -10.79 -6.91 48.25
C ARG A 464 -9.31 -6.53 48.38
N ILE A 465 -9.06 -5.31 48.81
CA ILE A 465 -7.72 -4.79 49.08
C ILE A 465 -7.38 -5.11 50.54
N LEU A 466 -6.44 -6.04 50.75
CA LEU A 466 -5.96 -6.43 52.07
C LEU A 466 -4.65 -5.72 52.38
N THR A 467 -4.62 -4.90 53.42
CA THR A 467 -3.47 -4.06 53.81
C THR A 467 -2.51 -4.73 54.80
N LYS A 468 -2.90 -5.87 55.40
CA LYS A 468 -2.08 -6.67 56.33
C LYS A 468 -1.87 -8.08 55.74
N GLY A 469 -0.67 -8.64 55.93
CA GLY A 469 -0.34 -9.99 55.49
C GLY A 469 -1.30 -11.04 56.08
N LEU A 470 -1.69 -12.03 55.27
CA LEU A 470 -2.57 -13.13 55.64
C LEU A 470 -2.11 -13.83 56.92
N LYS A 471 -2.78 -13.57 58.06
CA LYS A 471 -2.81 -14.56 59.13
C LYS A 471 -3.71 -15.69 58.62
N SER A 472 -3.09 -16.84 58.36
CA SER A 472 -3.71 -18.11 57.98
C SER A 472 -5.08 -18.27 58.65
N ALA A 473 -6.09 -18.56 57.82
CA ALA A 473 -7.46 -18.80 58.25
C ALA A 473 -7.49 -19.94 59.28
N LYS A 474 -7.57 -19.57 60.57
CA LYS A 474 -8.07 -20.44 61.62
C LYS A 474 -9.43 -19.92 62.06
N GLY A 475 -10.46 -20.66 61.67
CA GLY A 475 -11.75 -20.69 62.35
C GLY A 475 -12.70 -19.55 62.02
N ARG A 476 -13.56 -19.77 61.03
CA ARG A 476 -14.98 -19.39 61.10
C ARG A 476 -15.77 -20.34 60.20
N LYS A 477 -16.67 -21.09 60.83
CA LYS A 477 -17.75 -21.84 60.18
C LYS A 477 -18.70 -20.87 59.49
#